data_AF-A0A4Y3TLV1-F1
#
_entry.id   AF-A0A4Y3TLV1-F1
#
_cell.length_a   1.000
_cell.length_b   1.000
_cell.length_c   1.000
_cell.angle_alpha   90.00
_cell.angle_beta   90.00
_cell.angle_gamma   90.00
#
_symmetry.space_group_name_H-M   'P 1'
#
loop_
_entity.id
_entity.type
_entity.pdbx_description
1 polymer ?
#
loop_
_entity_poly.entity_id
_entity_poly.type
_entity_poly.pdbx_seq_one_letter_code
_entity_poly.pdbx_strand_id
1 'polypeptide(L)'
;MDHTRNQADAHRPLSFLSTTQASTPIGLKLARAGVWSLCYFAFYFIQQLAELFAPLLLIAGVAWKALPVLIGAVSHVSASADPQARDAIANVAAAIPEQITLAGHTLTASGMIWDGILLMGLAAAGATLATLAGRNM
;
A
#
# COMPACT_ATOMS: atom_id res chain seq x y z
N MET A 1 -65.64 39.88 -51.92
CA MET A 1 -64.86 40.80 -51.08
C MET A 1 -64.05 39.95 -50.14
N ASP A 2 -62.78 39.78 -50.50
CA ASP A 2 -61.75 39.07 -49.76
C ASP A 2 -61.55 39.66 -48.37
N HIS A 3 -61.17 38.83 -47.40
CA HIS A 3 -60.05 39.12 -46.49
C HIS A 3 -59.52 37.80 -45.91
N THR A 4 -58.44 37.33 -46.55
CA THR A 4 -57.48 36.35 -46.05
C THR A 4 -56.78 36.87 -44.80
N ARG A 5 -56.65 36.03 -43.75
CA ARG A 5 -55.63 36.23 -42.72
C ARG A 5 -54.87 34.92 -42.46
N ASN A 6 -53.65 34.91 -43.00
CA ASN A 6 -52.49 34.04 -42.79
C ASN A 6 -52.42 33.43 -41.37
N GLN A 7 -52.24 32.11 -41.26
CA GLN A 7 -50.96 31.38 -41.07
C GLN A 7 -50.11 31.88 -39.88
N ALA A 8 -49.89 31.02 -38.88
CA ALA A 8 -48.59 30.77 -38.25
C ALA A 8 -48.67 29.67 -37.17
N ASP A 9 -48.12 28.50 -37.50
CA ASP A 9 -47.11 27.78 -36.72
C ASP A 9 -47.30 27.54 -35.22
N ALA A 10 -47.60 26.28 -34.85
CA ALA A 10 -46.85 25.56 -33.81
C ALA A 10 -47.21 24.07 -33.76
N HIS A 11 -47.19 23.36 -34.89
CA HIS A 11 -46.92 21.92 -34.84
C HIS A 11 -45.44 21.74 -34.53
N ARG A 12 -45.09 21.76 -33.25
CA ARG A 12 -43.75 21.39 -32.78
C ARG A 12 -43.68 19.86 -32.85
N PRO A 13 -43.00 19.24 -33.84
CA PRO A 13 -42.76 17.81 -33.75
C PRO A 13 -41.94 17.58 -32.49
N LEU A 14 -42.41 16.63 -31.67
CA LEU A 14 -41.62 16.04 -30.61
C LEU A 14 -40.35 15.48 -31.27
N SER A 15 -39.30 16.28 -31.29
CA SER A 15 -37.95 15.78 -31.44
C SER A 15 -37.68 14.94 -30.21
N PHE A 16 -38.13 13.69 -30.28
CA PHE A 16 -37.44 12.58 -29.65
C PHE A 16 -36.00 12.68 -30.16
N LEU A 17 -35.19 13.41 -29.42
CA LEU A 17 -33.77 13.16 -29.34
C LEU A 17 -33.69 11.71 -28.88
N SER A 18 -33.69 10.80 -29.86
CA SER A 18 -33.07 9.51 -29.71
C SER A 18 -31.64 9.84 -29.31
N THR A 19 -31.41 9.99 -28.01
CA THR A 19 -30.12 9.71 -27.42
C THR A 19 -29.80 8.34 -27.97
N THR A 20 -28.91 8.32 -28.95
CA THR A 20 -28.22 7.12 -29.40
C THR A 20 -27.52 6.60 -28.16
N GLN A 21 -28.27 5.83 -27.40
CA GLN A 21 -27.78 5.00 -26.33
C GLN A 21 -26.94 3.97 -27.07
N ALA A 22 -25.69 4.34 -27.34
CA ALA A 22 -24.70 3.45 -27.89
C ALA A 22 -24.61 2.30 -26.89
N SER A 23 -25.29 1.20 -27.22
CA SER A 23 -25.34 -0.03 -26.49
C SER A 23 -23.93 -0.58 -26.45
N THR A 24 -23.12 -0.07 -25.53
CA THR A 24 -21.84 -0.68 -25.20
C THR A 24 -22.17 -2.12 -24.87
N PRO A 25 -21.62 -3.10 -25.63
CA PRO A 25 -22.06 -4.47 -25.52
C PRO A 25 -21.91 -4.90 -24.06
N ILE A 26 -22.92 -5.57 -23.52
CA ILE A 26 -22.96 -5.98 -22.11
C ILE A 26 -21.67 -6.71 -21.71
N GLY A 27 -21.09 -7.49 -22.63
CA GLY A 27 -19.78 -8.12 -22.45
C GLY A 27 -18.62 -7.14 -22.22
N LEU A 28 -18.56 -6.00 -22.92
CA LEU A 28 -17.54 -4.97 -22.70
C LEU A 28 -17.72 -4.27 -21.36
N LYS A 29 -18.98 -4.03 -20.93
CA LYS A 29 -19.27 -3.48 -19.60
C LYS A 29 -18.85 -4.45 -18.50
N LEU A 30 -19.14 -5.74 -18.67
CA LEU A 30 -18.77 -6.79 -17.71
C LEU A 30 -17.24 -6.99 -17.65
N ALA A 31 -16.56 -7.01 -18.80
CA ALA A 31 -15.11 -7.10 -18.87
C ALA A 31 -14.43 -5.90 -18.21
N ARG A 32 -14.91 -4.68 -18.50
CA ARG A 32 -14.41 -3.46 -17.85
C ARG A 32 -14.65 -3.50 -16.33
N ALA A 33 -15.82 -3.91 -15.87
CA ALA A 33 -16.12 -4.06 -14.45
C ALA A 33 -15.23 -5.12 -13.78
N GLY A 34 -14.97 -6.25 -14.46
CA GLY A 34 -14.07 -7.28 -13.98
C GLY A 34 -12.63 -6.79 -13.86
N VAL A 35 -12.11 -6.08 -14.87
CA VAL A 35 -10.77 -5.47 -14.83
C VAL A 35 -10.67 -4.48 -13.67
N TRP A 36 -11.65 -3.59 -13.52
CA TRP A 36 -11.65 -2.62 -12.43
C TRP A 36 -11.76 -3.29 -11.05
N SER A 37 -12.60 -4.31 -10.91
CA SER A 37 -12.75 -5.08 -9.67
C SER A 37 -11.46 -5.81 -9.31
N LEU A 38 -10.77 -6.40 -10.29
CA LEU A 38 -9.48 -7.07 -10.08
C LEU A 38 -8.40 -6.07 -9.65
N CYS A 39 -8.32 -4.90 -10.31
CA CYS A 39 -7.42 -3.83 -9.90
C CYS A 39 -7.71 -3.36 -8.48
N TYR A 40 -8.98 -3.11 -8.15
CA TYR A 40 -9.40 -2.68 -6.82
C TYR A 40 -9.02 -3.72 -5.75
N PHE A 41 -9.30 -5.00 -6.03
CA PHE A 41 -8.91 -6.10 -5.16
C PHE A 41 -7.39 -6.15 -4.95
N ALA A 42 -6.60 -6.08 -6.01
CA ALA A 42 -5.14 -6.15 -5.93
C ALA A 42 -4.56 -5.01 -5.07
N PHE A 43 -5.03 -3.78 -5.25
CA PHE A 43 -4.57 -2.64 -4.45
C PHE A 43 -4.93 -2.81 -2.96
N TYR A 44 -6.16 -3.18 -2.64
CA TYR A 44 -6.58 -3.42 -1.26
C TYR A 44 -5.85 -4.60 -0.62
N PHE A 45 -5.61 -5.66 -1.39
CA PHE A 45 -4.87 -6.81 -0.92
C PHE A 45 -3.41 -6.45 -0.59
N ILE A 46 -2.72 -5.75 -1.50
CA ILE A 46 -1.35 -5.27 -1.26
C ILE A 46 -1.32 -4.31 -0.06
N GLN A 47 -2.32 -3.44 0.08
CA GLN A 47 -2.45 -2.55 1.24
C GLN A 47 -2.61 -3.34 2.54
N GLN A 48 -3.46 -4.37 2.59
CA GLN A 48 -3.62 -5.22 3.78
C GLN A 48 -2.33 -5.95 4.14
N LEU A 49 -1.62 -6.49 3.14
CA LEU A 49 -0.30 -7.09 3.37
C LEU A 49 0.68 -6.06 3.93
N ALA A 50 0.73 -4.86 3.34
CA ALA A 50 1.60 -3.79 3.80
C ALA A 50 1.25 -3.32 5.23
N GLU A 51 -0.03 -3.14 5.56
CA GLU A 51 -0.48 -2.77 6.90
C GLU A 51 -0.16 -3.85 7.95
N LEU A 52 -0.11 -5.13 7.55
CA LEU A 52 0.29 -6.22 8.42
C LEU A 52 1.82 -6.32 8.57
N PHE A 53 2.56 -6.28 7.47
CA PHE A 53 4.00 -6.53 7.46
C PHE A 53 4.83 -5.31 7.83
N ALA A 54 4.44 -4.10 7.42
CA ALA A 54 5.19 -2.88 7.75
C ALA A 54 5.45 -2.70 9.25
N PRO A 55 4.44 -2.79 10.15
CA PRO A 55 4.70 -2.66 11.59
C PRO A 55 5.58 -3.79 12.13
N LEU A 56 5.39 -5.02 11.64
CA LEU A 56 6.21 -6.17 12.06
C LEU A 56 7.68 -5.98 11.67
N LEU A 57 7.94 -5.55 10.43
CA LEU A 57 9.28 -5.29 9.92
C LEU A 57 9.96 -4.13 10.66
N LEU A 58 9.21 -3.05 10.93
CA LEU A 58 9.71 -1.91 11.70
C LEU A 58 10.05 -2.29 13.14
N ILE A 59 9.16 -3.00 13.84
CA ILE A 59 9.41 -3.44 15.22
C ILE A 59 10.62 -4.37 15.26
N ALA A 60 10.69 -5.35 14.37
CA ALA A 60 11.80 -6.29 14.33
C ALA A 60 13.14 -5.60 13.97
N GLY A 61 13.14 -4.70 12.99
CA GLY A 61 14.33 -3.94 12.61
C GLY A 61 14.82 -3.00 13.72
N VAL A 62 13.91 -2.29 14.39
CA VAL A 62 14.25 -1.43 15.54
C VAL A 62 14.75 -2.27 16.72
N ALA A 63 14.09 -3.38 17.05
CA ALA A 63 14.50 -4.28 18.12
C ALA A 63 15.91 -4.83 17.86
N TRP A 64 16.20 -5.22 16.60
CA TRP A 64 17.52 -5.70 16.21
C TRP A 64 18.60 -4.62 16.31
N LYS A 65 18.32 -3.39 15.85
CA LYS A 65 19.25 -2.26 16.01
C LYS A 65 19.47 -1.87 17.47
N ALA A 66 18.45 -2.00 18.31
CA ALA A 66 18.53 -1.67 19.74
C ALA A 66 19.29 -2.74 20.54
N LEU A 67 19.31 -4.00 20.06
CA LEU A 67 19.92 -5.12 20.75
C LEU A 67 21.39 -4.90 21.17
N PRO A 68 22.33 -4.51 20.27
CA PRO A 68 23.71 -4.25 20.67
C PRO A 68 23.85 -3.06 21.62
N VAL A 69 23.01 -2.04 21.50
CA VAL A 69 23.02 -0.85 22.39
C VAL A 69 22.58 -1.22 23.81
N LEU A 70 21.51 -2.02 23.93
CA LEU A 70 21.00 -2.51 25.22
C LEU A 70 22.03 -3.41 25.91
N ILE A 71 22.70 -4.28 25.16
CA ILE A 71 23.73 -5.18 25.70
C ILE A 71 24.98 -4.40 26.10
N GLY A 72 25.37 -3.40 25.31
CA GLY A 72 26.43 -2.46 25.68
C GLY A 72 26.11 -1.75 27.01
N ALA A 73 24.90 -1.22 27.16
CA ALA A 73 24.47 -0.56 28.40
C ALA A 73 24.48 -1.50 29.62
N VAL A 74 23.98 -2.74 29.47
CA VAL A 74 24.03 -3.75 30.54
C VAL A 74 25.47 -4.11 30.89
N SER A 75 26.35 -4.27 29.89
CA SER A 75 27.76 -4.59 30.13
C SER A 75 28.49 -3.49 30.91
N HIS A 76 28.15 -2.21 30.69
CA HIS A 76 28.70 -1.09 31.46
C HIS A 76 28.20 -1.06 32.91
N VAL A 77 26.95 -1.46 33.15
CA VAL A 77 26.39 -1.55 34.51
C VAL A 77 26.96 -2.76 35.26
N SER A 78 27.03 -3.93 34.63
CA SER A 78 27.61 -5.15 35.20
C SER A 78 29.13 -5.09 35.38
N ALA A 79 29.83 -4.26 34.60
CA ALA A 79 31.26 -4.01 34.76
C ALA A 79 31.62 -3.38 36.11
N SER A 80 30.65 -2.77 36.82
CA SER A 80 30.85 -2.29 38.18
C SER A 80 30.82 -3.40 39.24
N ALA A 81 30.41 -4.63 38.88
CA ALA A 81 30.16 -5.73 39.80
C ALA A 81 31.13 -6.93 39.66
N ASP A 82 31.54 -7.31 38.44
CA ASP A 82 32.48 -8.43 38.23
C ASP A 82 33.17 -8.38 36.84
N PRO A 83 34.52 -8.31 36.76
CA PRO A 83 35.27 -8.35 35.51
C PRO A 83 35.04 -9.63 34.69
N GLN A 84 34.77 -10.76 35.33
CA GLN A 84 34.60 -12.04 34.64
C GLN A 84 33.24 -12.13 33.91
N ALA A 85 32.20 -11.51 34.48
CA ALA A 85 30.91 -11.34 33.83
C ALA A 85 31.00 -10.42 32.59
N ARG A 86 31.87 -9.41 32.60
CA ARG A 86 32.09 -8.51 31.47
C ARG A 86 32.60 -9.25 30.24
N ASP A 87 33.58 -10.13 30.40
CA ASP A 87 34.18 -10.88 29.29
C ASP A 87 33.20 -11.89 28.70
N ALA A 88 32.37 -12.53 29.53
CA ALA A 88 31.30 -13.41 29.05
C ALA A 88 30.23 -12.64 28.25
N ILE A 89 29.80 -11.47 28.73
CA ILE A 89 28.80 -10.63 28.05
C ILE A 89 29.39 -10.05 26.75
N ALA A 90 30.64 -9.61 26.75
CA ALA A 90 31.32 -9.07 25.57
C ALA A 90 31.47 -10.14 24.46
N ASN A 91 31.74 -11.39 24.84
CA ASN A 91 31.85 -12.49 23.89
C ASN A 91 30.48 -12.86 23.27
N VAL A 92 29.40 -12.78 24.06
CA VAL A 92 28.02 -12.96 23.55
C VAL A 92 27.58 -11.79 22.68
N ALA A 93 27.94 -10.55 23.05
CA ALA A 93 27.65 -9.36 22.25
C ALA A 93 28.36 -9.37 20.89
N ALA A 94 29.61 -9.86 20.85
CA ALA A 94 30.39 -10.02 19.63
C ALA A 94 29.85 -11.13 18.71
N ALA A 95 29.07 -12.07 19.25
CA ALA A 95 28.44 -13.14 18.48
C ALA A 95 27.12 -12.72 17.81
N ILE A 96 26.62 -11.50 18.06
CA ILE A 96 25.37 -11.02 17.46
C ILE A 96 25.62 -10.67 15.98
N PRO A 97 24.96 -11.33 15.04
CA PRO A 97 25.17 -11.06 13.62
C PRO A 97 24.60 -9.70 13.21
N GLU A 98 25.41 -8.85 12.58
CA GLU A 98 24.95 -7.63 11.89
C GLU A 98 24.13 -7.94 10.64
N GLN A 99 24.29 -9.15 10.10
CA GLN A 99 23.61 -9.64 8.91
C GLN A 99 23.26 -11.12 9.10
N ILE A 100 22.01 -11.50 8.78
CA ILE A 100 21.60 -12.90 8.72
C ILE A 100 21.26 -13.23 7.27
N THR A 101 21.94 -14.23 6.73
CA THR A 101 21.61 -14.80 5.41
C THR A 101 20.51 -15.84 5.59
N LEU A 102 19.30 -15.53 5.12
CA LEU A 102 18.16 -16.45 5.12
C LEU A 102 17.80 -16.76 3.68
N ALA A 103 17.81 -18.05 3.30
CA ALA A 103 17.46 -18.50 1.94
C ALA A 103 18.18 -17.75 0.79
N GLY A 104 19.44 -17.36 0.99
CA GLY A 104 20.24 -16.61 0.00
C GLY A 104 20.04 -15.09 0.01
N HIS A 105 19.12 -14.57 0.82
CA HIS A 105 18.93 -13.13 1.02
C HIS A 105 19.63 -12.66 2.30
N THR A 106 20.42 -11.60 2.19
CA THR A 106 21.04 -10.92 3.33
C THR A 106 20.00 -10.01 4.01
N LEU A 107 19.44 -10.47 5.12
CA LEU A 107 18.61 -9.64 5.98
C LEU A 107 19.52 -8.80 6.88
N THR A 108 19.28 -7.49 6.86
CA THR A 108 19.90 -6.54 7.79
C THR A 108 18.80 -5.78 8.51
N ALA A 109 19.09 -5.33 9.73
CA ALA A 109 18.12 -4.55 10.51
C ALA A 109 17.69 -3.26 9.80
N SER A 110 18.63 -2.60 9.10
CA SER A 110 18.34 -1.43 8.27
C SER A 110 17.48 -1.77 7.04
N GLY A 111 17.69 -2.94 6.42
CA GLY A 111 16.85 -3.44 5.33
C GLY A 111 15.40 -3.62 5.76
N MET A 112 15.14 -4.27 6.89
CA MET A 112 13.77 -4.43 7.42
C MET A 112 13.08 -3.10 7.69
N ILE A 113 13.81 -2.10 8.21
CA ILE A 113 13.25 -0.76 8.46
C ILE A 113 12.85 -0.09 7.14
N TRP A 114 13.74 -0.11 6.14
CA TRP A 114 13.45 0.46 4.82
C TRP A 114 12.30 -0.25 4.13
N ASP A 115 12.25 -1.57 4.20
CA ASP A 115 11.15 -2.37 3.63
C ASP A 115 9.82 -2.02 4.30
N GLY A 116 9.80 -1.84 5.63
CA GLY A 116 8.60 -1.40 6.35
C GLY A 116 8.13 0.00 5.93
N ILE A 117 9.05 0.95 5.76
CA ILE A 117 8.73 2.31 5.28
C ILE A 117 8.21 2.26 3.84
N LEU A 118 8.86 1.47 2.97
CA LEU A 118 8.44 1.31 1.57
C LEU A 118 7.07 0.66 1.47
N LEU A 119 6.75 -0.32 2.31
CA LEU A 119 5.42 -0.92 2.40
C LEU A 119 4.36 0.11 2.83
N MET A 120 4.66 0.97 3.81
CA MET A 120 3.76 2.08 4.17
C MET A 120 3.53 3.05 3.01
N GLY A 121 4.59 3.39 2.26
CA GLY A 121 4.48 4.21 1.06
C GLY A 121 3.65 3.54 -0.05
N LEU A 122 3.87 2.24 -0.26
CA LEU A 122 3.14 1.43 -1.23
C LEU A 122 1.65 1.32 -0.87
N ALA A 123 1.33 1.14 0.42
CA ALA A 123 -0.03 1.14 0.93
C ALA A 123 -0.74 2.49 0.65
N ALA A 124 -0.08 3.60 0.97
CA ALA A 124 -0.63 4.93 0.72
C ALA A 124 -0.84 5.21 -0.78
N ALA A 125 0.10 4.80 -1.63
CA ALA A 125 -0.02 4.90 -3.08
C ALA A 125 -1.16 4.00 -3.61
N GLY A 126 -1.27 2.77 -3.09
CA GLY A 126 -2.34 1.81 -3.42
C GLY A 126 -3.72 2.35 -3.08
N ALA A 127 -3.91 2.95 -1.90
CA ALA A 127 -5.16 3.61 -1.52
C ALA A 127 -5.50 4.79 -2.45
N THR A 128 -4.51 5.59 -2.84
CA THR A 128 -4.69 6.73 -3.75
C THR A 128 -5.07 6.28 -5.15
N LEU A 129 -4.43 5.21 -5.65
CA LEU A 129 -4.76 4.64 -6.96
C LEU A 129 -6.11 3.93 -6.95
N ALA A 130 -6.46 3.21 -5.88
CA ALA A 130 -7.76 2.56 -5.74
C ALA A 130 -8.91 3.57 -5.68
N THR A 131 -8.73 4.70 -5.00
CA THR A 131 -9.72 5.79 -4.99
C THR A 131 -9.84 6.48 -6.35
N LEU A 132 -8.74 6.71 -7.08
CA LEU A 132 -8.79 7.21 -8.46
C LEU A 132 -9.48 6.20 -9.40
N ALA A 133 -9.20 4.91 -9.23
CA ALA A 133 -9.76 3.83 -10.01
C ALA A 133 -11.28 3.72 -9.83
N GLY A 134 -11.76 3.79 -8.57
CA GLY A 134 -13.18 3.77 -8.26
C GLY A 134 -13.96 4.97 -8.82
N ARG A 135 -13.29 6.10 -9.09
CA ARG A 135 -13.92 7.27 -9.73
C ARG A 135 -14.14 7.12 -11.24
N ASN A 136 -13.39 6.22 -11.89
CA ASN A 136 -13.50 5.93 -13.32
C ASN A 136 -14.36 4.68 -13.62
N MET A 137 -14.85 3.99 -12.59
CA MET A 137 -15.95 3.02 -12.71
C MET A 137 -17.27 3.77 -12.92
#